data_AF-A0A6N3FAH2-F1
#
_entry.id   AF-A0A6N3FAH2-F1
#
_cell.length_a   1.000
_cell.length_b   1.000
_cell.length_c   1.000
_cell.angle_alpha   90.00
_cell.angle_beta   90.00
_cell.angle_gamma   90.00
#
_symmetry.space_group_name_H-M   'P 1'
#
loop_
_entity.id
_entity.type
_entity.pdbx_description
1 polymer ?
#
loop_
_entity_poly.entity_id
_entity_poly.type
_entity_poly.pdbx_seq_one_letter_code
_entity_poly.pdbx_strand_id
1 'polypeptide(L)' 'MHNVKTNLILNHLYGGSVSVAGLLNHKDIREQFNPDRNDYMFLPNEMYNADGLDLLGEPMSELEKYYGAKIILG' A
#
# COMPACT_ATOMS: atom_id res chain seq x y z
N MET A 1 -21.91 -11.27 0.48
CA MET A 1 -20.66 -10.94 -0.22
C MET A 1 -20.41 -9.46 -0.03
N HIS A 2 -19.30 -9.09 0.60
CA HIS A 2 -18.91 -7.68 0.71
C HIS A 2 -18.04 -7.35 -0.51
N ASN A 3 -18.39 -6.31 -1.26
CA ASN A 3 -17.62 -5.85 -2.43
C ASN A 3 -16.34 -5.10 -2.01
N VAL A 4 -16.12 -4.93 -0.71
CA VAL A 4 -14.95 -4.27 -0.11
C VAL A 4 -14.41 -5.20 0.98
N LYS A 5 -13.10 -5.46 0.95
CA LYS A 5 -12.38 -6.23 1.98
C LYS A 5 -11.30 -5.34 2.58
N THR A 6 -11.39 -5.08 3.88
CA THR A 6 -10.37 -4.35 4.64
C THR A 6 -9.31 -5.35 5.13
N ASN A 7 -8.03 -5.01 4.98
CA ASN A 7 -6.92 -5.80 5.48
C ASN A 7 -6.03 -4.89 6.35
N LEU A 8 -5.58 -5.41 7.49
CA LEU A 8 -4.59 -4.73 8.32
C LEU A 8 -3.21 -5.08 7.79
N ILE A 9 -2.41 -4.05 7.46
CA ILE A 9 -1.01 -4.21 7.07
C ILE A 9 -0.15 -3.61 8.17
N LEU A 10 0.73 -4.44 8.74
CA LEU A 10 1.68 -4.00 9.74
C LEU A 10 2.85 -3.29 9.05
N ASN A 11 3.23 -2.16 9.60
CA ASN A 11 4.44 -1.47 9.19
C ASN A 11 5.63 -2.10 9.91
N HIS A 12 6.69 -2.49 9.19
CA HIS A 12 7.90 -3.03 9.81
C HIS A 12 9.09 -2.06 9.82
N LEU A 13 8.93 -0.83 9.31
CA LEU A 13 9.93 0.22 9.50
C LEU A 13 10.11 0.55 10.98
N TYR A 14 11.37 0.74 11.37
CA TYR A 14 11.78 1.07 12.73
C TYR A 14 11.26 0.11 13.82
N GLY A 15 11.16 -1.20 13.51
CA GLY A 15 10.84 -2.23 14.50
C GLY A 15 9.36 -2.31 14.89
N GLY A 16 8.46 -1.87 14.00
CA GLY A 16 7.02 -2.14 14.11
C GLY A 16 6.26 -1.37 15.18
N SER A 17 6.90 -0.38 15.80
CA SER A 17 6.29 0.41 16.90
C SER A 17 5.62 1.71 16.43
N VAL A 18 5.61 2.00 15.12
CA VAL A 18 5.08 3.25 14.56
C VAL A 18 3.95 2.97 13.58
N SER A 19 2.73 3.39 13.95
CA SER A 19 1.49 3.22 13.18
C SER A 19 1.14 4.44 12.34
N VAL A 20 2.12 5.04 11.67
CA VAL A 20 1.91 6.20 10.79
C VAL A 20 1.80 5.71 9.34
N ALA A 21 0.69 6.06 8.69
CA ALA A 21 0.40 5.69 7.30
C ALA A 21 1.51 6.09 6.31
N GLY A 22 2.15 7.25 6.52
CA GLY A 22 3.28 7.73 5.72
C GLY A 22 4.58 6.95 5.90
N LEU A 23 4.60 5.95 6.76
CA LEU A 23 5.72 5.02 6.89
C LEU A 23 5.40 3.66 6.25
N LEU A 24 4.23 3.44 5.65
CA LEU A 24 3.96 2.20 4.94
C LEU A 24 4.69 2.20 3.59
N ASN A 25 5.26 1.06 3.19
CA ASN A 25 5.97 0.91 1.92
C ASN A 25 5.42 -0.28 1.14
N HIS A 26 5.80 -0.39 -0.14
CA HIS A 26 5.28 -1.43 -1.00
C HIS A 26 5.68 -2.84 -0.55
N LYS A 27 6.87 -3.00 0.03
CA LYS A 27 7.36 -4.30 0.51
C LYS A 27 6.45 -4.86 1.62
N ASP A 28 6.10 -4.04 2.61
CA ASP A 28 5.20 -4.45 3.70
C ASP A 28 3.82 -4.85 3.16
N ILE A 29 3.30 -4.13 2.17
CA ILE A 29 2.03 -4.44 1.50
C ILE A 29 2.15 -5.79 0.78
N ARG A 30 3.19 -6.00 -0.03
CA ARG A 30 3.40 -7.24 -0.80
C ARG A 30 3.57 -8.47 0.09
N GLU A 31 4.24 -8.33 1.23
CA GLU A 31 4.46 -9.46 2.16
C GLU A 31 3.17 -9.92 2.85
N GLN A 32 2.23 -9.00 3.10
CA GLN A 32 1.06 -9.28 3.94
C GLN A 32 -0.27 -9.34 3.17
N PHE A 33 -0.35 -8.67 2.02
CA PHE A 33 -1.55 -8.58 1.22
C PHE A 33 -1.45 -9.46 -0.04
N ASN A 34 -2.12 -10.61 0.03
CA ASN A 34 -2.15 -11.61 -1.05
C ASN A 34 -3.61 -11.92 -1.43
N PRO A 35 -4.30 -11.03 -2.15
CA PRO A 35 -5.67 -11.24 -2.60
C PRO A 35 -5.74 -12.17 -3.82
N ASP A 36 -6.82 -12.94 -3.95
CA ASP A 36 -7.09 -13.73 -5.17
C ASP A 36 -7.42 -12.85 -6.38
N ARG A 37 -8.04 -11.69 -6.13
CA ARG A 37 -8.38 -10.67 -7.13
C ARG A 37 -8.41 -9.29 -6.48
N ASN A 38 -7.93 -8.28 -7.20
CA ASN A 38 -7.87 -6.92 -6.72
C ASN A 38 -7.96 -5.92 -7.88
N ASP A 39 -9.12 -5.33 -8.11
CA ASP A 39 -9.30 -4.36 -9.20
C ASP A 39 -8.96 -2.92 -8.76
N TYR A 40 -9.19 -2.58 -7.49
CA TYR A 40 -8.96 -1.26 -6.92
C TYR A 40 -8.34 -1.34 -5.51
N MET A 41 -7.34 -0.51 -5.25
CA MET A 41 -6.71 -0.37 -3.93
C MET A 41 -6.90 1.05 -3.42
N PHE A 42 -7.43 1.19 -2.21
CA PHE A 42 -7.51 2.47 -1.51
C PHE A 42 -6.33 2.58 -0.54
N LEU A 43 -5.47 3.57 -0.74
CA LEU A 43 -4.27 3.80 0.06
C LEU A 43 -4.24 5.23 0.62
N PRO A 44 -3.57 5.47 1.75
CA PRO A 44 -3.43 6.82 2.31
C PRO A 44 -2.63 7.74 1.39
N ASN A 45 -3.06 8.99 1.25
CA ASN A 45 -2.32 10.02 0.50
C ASN A 45 -0.89 10.19 1.01
N GLU A 46 -0.69 10.12 2.33
CA GLU A 46 0.59 10.36 3.01
C GLU A 46 1.64 9.28 2.72
N MET A 47 1.25 8.15 2.13
CA MET A 47 2.17 7.08 1.77
C MET A 47 3.09 7.47 0.60
N TYR A 48 2.71 8.49 -0.17
CA TYR A 48 3.45 8.97 -1.32
C TYR A 48 3.90 10.41 -1.13
N ASN A 49 5.11 10.72 -1.59
CA ASN A 49 5.59 12.09 -1.65
C ASN A 49 4.99 12.85 -2.85
N ALA A 50 5.38 14.12 -3.02
CA ALA A 50 4.90 14.96 -4.13
C ALA A 50 5.24 14.42 -5.54
N ASP A 51 6.25 13.53 -5.62
CA ASP A 51 6.67 12.88 -6.87
C ASP A 51 5.96 11.52 -7.09
N GLY A 52 5.05 11.12 -6.20
CA GLY A 52 4.34 9.84 -6.29
C GLY A 52 5.19 8.61 -5.93
N LEU A 53 6.27 8.82 -5.17
CA LEU A 53 7.17 7.77 -4.69
C LEU A 53 6.82 7.39 -3.25
N ASP A 54 6.91 6.11 -2.94
CA ASP A 54 6.80 5.63 -1.56
C ASP A 54 8.04 5.99 -0.73
N LEU A 55 8.06 5.59 0.54
CA LEU A 55 9.17 5.87 1.44
C LEU A 55 10.53 5.32 0.97
N LEU A 56 10.54 4.27 0.15
CA LEU A 56 11.75 3.63 -0.38
C LEU A 56 12.11 4.14 -1.79
N GLY A 57 11.35 5.09 -2.34
CA GLY A 57 11.56 5.65 -3.66
C GLY A 57 10.90 4.83 -4.78
N GLU A 58 10.03 3.87 -4.46
CA GLU A 58 9.31 3.09 -5.47
C GLU A 58 8.09 3.87 -5.98
N PRO A 59 7.91 4.03 -7.31
CA PRO A 59 6.78 4.75 -7.85
C PRO A 59 5.49 3.93 -7.71
N MET A 60 4.37 4.61 -7.45
CA MET A 60 3.04 4.00 -7.30
C MET A 60 2.69 2.98 -8.39
N SER A 61 3.12 3.23 -9.64
CA SER A 61 2.87 2.37 -10.79
C SER A 61 3.42 0.94 -10.64
N GLU A 62 4.48 0.74 -9.86
CA GLU A 62 5.01 -0.62 -9.61
C GLU A 62 4.04 -1.46 -8.78
N LEU A 63 3.37 -0.84 -7.80
CA LEU A 63 2.38 -1.52 -6.97
C LEU A 63 1.09 -1.81 -7.76
N GLU A 64 0.64 -0.87 -8.60
CA GLU A 64 -0.49 -1.08 -9.52
C GLU A 64 -0.24 -2.27 -10.46
N LYS A 65 0.95 -2.31 -11.06
CA LYS A 65 1.39 -3.39 -11.95
C LYS A 65 1.48 -4.73 -11.23
N TYR A 66 2.00 -4.75 -9.99
CA TYR A 66 2.14 -5.97 -9.21
C TYR A 66 0.78 -6.61 -8.91
N TYR A 67 -0.20 -5.82 -8.52
CA TYR A 67 -1.54 -6.32 -8.17
C TYR A 67 -2.52 -6.38 -9.34
N GLY A 68 -2.18 -5.80 -10.49
CA GLY A 68 -3.13 -5.61 -11.59
C GLY A 68 -4.31 -4.72 -11.18
N ALA A 69 -4.07 -3.77 -10.27
CA ALA A 69 -5.09 -2.97 -9.61
C ALA A 69 -4.84 -1.48 -9.85
N LYS A 70 -5.90 -0.67 -9.88
CA LYS A 70 -5.78 0.79 -9.87
C LYS A 70 -5.70 1.31 -8.44
N ILE A 71 -4.73 2.15 -8.14
CA ILE A 71 -4.61 2.80 -6.83
C ILE A 71 -5.45 4.08 -6.80
N ILE A 72 -6.19 4.25 -5.70
CA ILE A 72 -6.95 5.46 -5.37
C ILE A 72 -6.40 5.94 -4.03
N LEU A 73 -5.95 7.19 -3.99
CA LEU A 73 -5.51 7.81 -2.75
C LEU A 73 -6.68 8.51 -2.04
N GLY A 74 -6.74 8.41 -0.71
CA GLY A 74 -7.83 8.95 0.11
C GLY A 74 -7.45 9.20 1.55
#